data_AF-L8YA26-F1
#
_entry.id   AF-L8YA26-F1
#
_cell.length_a   1.000
_cell.length_b   1.000
_cell.length_c   1.000
_cell.angle_alpha   90.00
_cell.angle_beta   90.00
_cell.angle_gamma   90.00
#
_symmetry.space_group_name_H-M   'P 1'
#
loop_
_entity.id
_entity.type
_entity.pdbx_description
1 polymer ?
#
loop_
_entity_poly.entity_id
_entity_poly.type
_entity_poly.pdbx_seq_one_letter_code
_entity_poly.pdbx_strand_id
1 'polypeptide(L)'
;MKHLNAQWSKLQEAKEAKVARIQRKHISAIRKLVGKRQNIEGKLERRDIIKDYSDYASQVYGPLSRLGRFPDNNSEDFVVRNHYLNTYEGLVELESCLPDFVTQPRIRLPKPKVITTKSGFLKRTARVDYELAEVHKEEEDIEMAVIYLQKLLRGRVVQNMVSGCGKEKRLELIQELRTSHALQEDDKLVKRAEKQVTLALQRQRDLHEHKMSLMENQLAGLEGRALADMFDFLSKELVRLQEERRIHAFAMLAERQRRMREAEESGRRQVEQRRLREEDEIFKEAISGVFFFFQVIKVHQSTVTSYLEDIILNTEENTAEEQARAEIEKMAEEINDIAYEMESRRTQLQSEEIVAELVYSFLIPEVQKDFVKEKVRKAQRKHILAAHQIIHRHTETMVHRRVAEQQQEEASKAEVLPEEDSRPEGNS
;
A
#
# COMPACT_ATOMS: atom_id res chain seq x y z
N MET A 1 68.34 22.66 -11.24
CA MET A 1 66.86 22.62 -11.33
C MET A 1 66.23 21.42 -10.63
N LYS A 2 66.52 20.16 -11.01
CA LYS A 2 65.88 18.96 -10.41
C LYS A 2 66.04 18.84 -8.88
N HIS A 3 67.24 19.09 -8.35
CA HIS A 3 67.51 19.02 -6.90
C HIS A 3 66.75 20.11 -6.11
N LEU A 4 66.61 21.31 -6.67
CA LEU A 4 65.94 22.45 -6.03
C LEU A 4 64.42 22.21 -5.98
N ASN A 5 63.83 21.66 -7.04
CA ASN A 5 62.43 21.25 -7.06
C ASN A 5 62.15 20.10 -6.08
N ALA A 6 63.05 19.12 -5.95
CA ALA A 6 62.90 18.03 -4.98
C ALA A 6 62.98 18.54 -3.53
N GLN A 7 63.87 19.49 -3.25
CA GLN A 7 63.97 20.13 -1.93
C GLN A 7 62.74 20.99 -1.62
N TRP A 8 62.24 21.75 -2.59
CA TRP A 8 61.03 22.54 -2.46
C TRP A 8 59.79 21.66 -2.22
N SER A 9 59.63 20.57 -2.97
CA SER A 9 58.53 19.60 -2.79
C SER A 9 58.54 18.98 -1.40
N LYS A 10 59.70 18.56 -0.87
CA LYS A 10 59.82 18.06 0.51
C LYS A 10 59.44 19.09 1.57
N LEU A 11 59.84 20.35 1.38
CA LEU A 11 59.49 21.44 2.29
C LEU A 11 57.99 21.78 2.23
N GLN A 12 57.39 21.69 1.04
CA GLN A 12 55.97 21.91 0.82
C GLN A 12 55.13 20.81 1.48
N GLU A 13 55.49 19.54 1.32
CA GLU A 13 54.84 18.41 2.01
C GLU A 13 54.94 18.54 3.54
N ALA A 14 56.11 18.94 4.05
CA ALA A 14 56.29 19.15 5.49
C ALA A 14 55.44 20.32 6.01
N LYS A 15 55.24 21.38 5.22
CA LYS A 15 54.34 22.50 5.53
C LYS A 15 52.88 22.03 5.53
N GLU A 16 52.46 21.30 4.51
CA GLU A 16 51.10 20.78 4.38
C GLU A 16 50.76 19.81 5.52
N ALA A 17 51.68 18.92 5.90
CA ALA A 17 51.53 18.04 7.06
C ALA A 17 51.34 18.82 8.37
N LYS A 18 52.06 19.93 8.56
CA LYS A 18 51.89 20.83 9.71
C LYS A 18 50.52 21.51 9.68
N VAL A 19 50.09 22.03 8.53
CA VAL A 19 48.78 22.66 8.36
C VAL A 19 47.66 21.65 8.63
N ALA A 20 47.74 20.43 8.10
CA ALA A 20 46.77 19.37 8.35
C ALA A 20 46.71 18.97 9.84
N ARG A 21 47.84 19.03 10.57
CA ARG A 21 47.86 18.80 12.03
C ARG A 21 47.16 19.94 12.77
N ILE A 22 47.35 21.19 12.35
CA ILE A 22 46.67 22.36 12.93
C ILE A 22 45.17 22.27 12.67
N GLN A 23 44.76 21.96 11.44
CA GLN A 23 43.36 21.79 11.07
C GLN A 23 42.69 20.67 11.86
N ARG A 24 43.32 19.49 12.01
CA ARG A 24 42.79 18.39 12.85
C ARG A 24 42.61 18.81 14.31
N LYS A 25 43.59 19.54 14.88
CA LYS A 25 43.48 20.09 16.24
C LYS A 25 42.36 21.11 16.35
N HIS A 26 42.22 21.99 15.37
CA HIS A 26 41.16 23.00 15.31
C HIS A 26 39.78 22.35 15.22
N ILE A 27 39.57 21.36 14.34
CA ILE A 27 38.31 20.62 14.22
C ILE A 27 37.99 19.86 15.53
N SER A 28 38.98 19.22 16.16
CA SER A 28 38.79 18.56 17.46
C SER A 28 38.41 19.55 18.55
N ALA A 29 39.04 20.73 18.59
CA ALA A 29 38.71 21.80 19.54
C ALA A 29 37.29 22.34 19.31
N ILE A 30 36.90 22.59 18.05
CA ILE A 30 35.55 23.00 17.70
C ILE A 30 34.54 21.96 18.16
N ARG A 31 34.74 20.67 17.86
CA ARG A 31 33.82 19.60 18.31
C ARG A 31 33.65 19.57 19.83
N LYS A 32 34.74 19.76 20.58
CA LYS A 32 34.70 19.86 22.05
C LYS A 32 33.93 21.10 22.52
N LEU A 33 34.12 22.25 21.86
CA LEU A 33 33.40 23.49 22.17
C LEU A 33 31.90 23.38 21.86
N VAL A 34 31.54 22.79 20.72
CA VAL A 34 30.14 22.53 20.34
C VAL A 34 29.48 21.60 21.37
N GLY A 35 30.14 20.52 21.80
CA GLY A 35 29.62 19.65 22.86
C GLY A 35 29.43 20.38 24.19
N LYS A 36 30.37 21.24 24.61
CA LYS A 36 30.22 22.07 25.82
C LYS A 36 29.10 23.11 25.67
N ARG A 37 28.90 23.66 24.45
CA ARG A 37 27.82 24.61 24.14
C ARG A 37 26.44 23.96 24.21
N GLN A 38 26.30 22.64 24.05
CA GLN A 38 25.00 21.99 24.24
C GLN A 38 24.59 21.97 25.72
N ASN A 39 25.55 21.88 26.65
CA ASN A 39 25.31 21.91 28.10
C ASN A 39 25.87 23.19 28.75
N ILE A 40 25.44 24.38 28.29
CA ILE A 40 25.92 25.69 28.80
C ILE A 40 25.61 25.87 30.29
N GLU A 41 24.45 25.39 30.74
CA GLU A 41 24.00 25.57 32.12
C GLU A 41 24.69 24.63 33.12
N GLY A 42 25.49 23.67 32.65
CA GLY A 42 26.21 22.70 33.50
C GLY A 42 25.30 21.77 34.32
N LYS A 43 23.98 21.83 34.11
CA LYS A 43 23.00 20.98 34.78
C LYS A 43 23.12 19.56 34.23
N LEU A 44 23.23 18.58 35.12
CA LEU A 44 23.13 17.17 34.76
C LEU A 44 21.67 16.88 34.38
N GLU A 45 21.41 16.71 33.09
CA GLU A 45 20.10 16.27 32.61
C GLU A 45 19.80 14.86 33.14
N ARG A 46 18.58 14.68 33.65
CA ARG A 46 18.11 13.35 34.05
C ARG A 46 17.98 12.50 32.79
N ARG A 47 18.42 11.25 32.87
CA ARG A 47 18.39 10.31 31.75
C ARG A 47 16.95 10.03 31.29
N ASP A 48 16.64 10.35 30.03
CA ASP A 48 15.36 10.04 29.39
C ASP A 48 15.39 8.65 28.74
N ILE A 49 14.77 7.68 29.43
CA ILE A 49 14.71 6.28 28.98
C ILE A 49 14.02 6.18 27.61
N ILE A 50 12.94 6.93 27.38
CA ILE A 50 12.20 6.87 26.12
C ILE A 50 13.08 7.30 24.94
N LYS A 51 13.87 8.35 25.12
CA LYS A 51 14.80 8.85 24.09
C LYS A 51 15.89 7.83 23.79
N ASP A 52 16.44 7.19 24.82
CA ASP A 52 17.44 6.14 24.68
C ASP A 52 16.91 4.93 23.89
N TYR A 53 15.67 4.50 24.10
CA TYR A 53 15.09 3.39 23.34
C TYR A 53 14.58 3.80 21.95
N SER A 54 14.40 5.10 21.70
CA SER A 54 14.03 5.61 20.37
C SER A 54 15.22 5.75 19.41
N ASP A 55 16.42 5.96 19.93
CA ASP A 55 17.65 6.11 19.15
C ASP A 55 18.48 4.82 19.19
N TYR A 56 18.62 4.13 18.06
CA TYR A 56 19.43 2.92 17.95
C TYR A 56 20.93 3.17 18.15
N ALA A 57 21.39 4.42 18.04
CA ALA A 57 22.77 4.79 18.35
C ALA A 57 23.01 4.99 19.86
N SER A 58 21.97 4.84 20.69
CA SER A 58 22.08 5.00 22.14
C SER A 58 22.90 3.88 22.79
N GLN A 59 23.28 4.13 24.05
CA GLN A 59 24.04 3.18 24.85
C GLN A 59 23.27 1.90 25.18
N VAL A 60 21.94 1.88 25.02
CA VAL A 60 21.09 0.72 25.29
C VAL A 60 21.32 -0.37 24.25
N TYR A 61 21.44 0.03 22.98
CA TYR A 61 21.65 -0.89 21.87
C TYR A 61 23.13 -1.09 21.55
N GLY A 62 23.94 -0.04 21.69
CA GLY A 62 25.39 -0.07 21.43
C GLY A 62 26.19 0.44 22.62
N PRO A 63 26.38 -0.36 23.69
CA PRO A 63 27.12 0.09 24.86
C PRO A 63 28.59 0.36 24.52
N LEU A 64 29.11 1.50 24.96
CA LEU A 64 30.54 1.81 24.81
C LEU A 64 31.37 0.95 25.76
N SER A 65 32.43 0.32 25.26
CA SER A 65 33.27 -0.63 26.02
C SER A 65 33.89 -0.03 27.29
N ARG A 66 34.11 1.30 27.33
CA ARG A 66 34.61 2.00 28.54
C ARG A 66 33.65 1.97 29.73
N LEU A 67 32.37 1.66 29.52
CA LEU A 67 31.36 1.51 30.56
C LEU A 67 31.33 0.09 31.16
N GLY A 68 32.13 -0.84 30.62
CA GLY A 68 32.23 -2.21 31.13
C GLY A 68 30.99 -3.09 30.89
N ARG A 69 29.99 -2.61 30.13
CA ARG A 69 28.81 -3.39 29.78
C ARG A 69 29.04 -4.13 28.46
N PHE A 70 29.23 -5.43 28.56
CA PHE A 70 29.37 -6.34 27.42
C PHE A 70 28.14 -7.26 27.38
N PRO A 71 27.26 -7.14 26.36
CA PRO A 71 26.05 -7.96 26.25
C PRO A 71 26.34 -9.47 26.27
N ASP A 72 27.47 -9.88 25.71
CA ASP A 72 27.81 -11.29 25.52
C ASP A 72 28.37 -11.96 26.78
N ASN A 73 28.78 -11.20 27.79
CA ASN A 73 29.53 -11.72 28.94
C ASN A 73 28.69 -12.59 29.90
N ASN A 74 27.36 -12.44 29.86
CA ASN A 74 26.40 -13.19 30.67
C ASN A 74 25.48 -14.06 29.78
N SER A 75 25.85 -14.29 28.53
CA SER A 75 25.04 -15.07 27.58
C SER A 75 24.78 -16.50 28.10
N GLU A 76 25.72 -17.07 28.84
CA GLU A 76 25.58 -18.40 29.45
C GLU A 76 24.53 -18.45 30.58
N ASP A 77 24.28 -17.34 31.29
CA ASP A 77 23.28 -17.26 32.37
C ASP A 77 21.85 -17.43 31.84
N PHE A 78 21.62 -17.10 30.56
CA PHE A 78 20.33 -17.26 29.89
C PHE A 78 20.17 -18.61 29.18
N VAL A 79 21.22 -19.42 29.14
CA VAL A 79 21.14 -20.79 28.63
C VAL A 79 20.46 -21.64 29.70
N VAL A 80 19.13 -21.70 29.64
CA VAL A 80 18.32 -22.48 30.59
C VAL A 80 18.52 -23.97 30.33
N ARG A 81 19.53 -24.56 30.98
CA ARG A 81 19.74 -26.00 31.04
C ARG A 81 18.80 -26.60 32.09
N ASN A 82 17.55 -26.80 31.70
CA ASN A 82 16.56 -27.40 32.59
C ASN A 82 16.37 -28.88 32.25
N HIS A 83 16.47 -29.75 33.27
CA HIS A 83 16.19 -31.18 33.14
C HIS A 83 14.81 -31.44 32.52
N TYR A 84 13.81 -30.63 32.87
CA TYR A 84 12.45 -30.76 32.35
C TYR A 84 12.30 -30.45 30.85
N LEU A 85 13.23 -29.69 30.27
CA LEU A 85 13.17 -29.29 28.85
C LEU A 85 14.14 -30.11 27.98
N ASN A 86 15.23 -30.61 28.58
CA ASN A 86 16.30 -31.30 27.86
C ASN A 86 16.15 -32.82 27.88
N THR A 87 15.34 -33.37 28.79
CA THR A 87 15.15 -34.82 28.96
C THR A 87 13.68 -35.17 28.76
N TYR A 88 13.39 -36.26 28.04
CA TYR A 88 12.02 -36.72 27.82
C TYR A 88 11.30 -37.03 29.15
N GLU A 89 12.00 -37.68 30.08
CA GLU A 89 11.49 -38.00 31.42
C GLU A 89 11.00 -36.73 32.15
N GLY A 90 11.79 -35.67 32.13
CA GLY A 90 11.40 -34.40 32.73
C GLY A 90 10.23 -33.70 32.02
N LEU A 91 10.06 -33.91 30.71
CA LEU A 91 8.90 -33.37 29.98
C LEU A 91 7.61 -34.08 30.38
N VAL A 92 7.68 -35.40 30.61
CA VAL A 92 6.55 -36.23 31.09
C VAL A 92 6.19 -35.86 32.52
N GLU A 93 7.17 -35.63 33.39
CA GLU A 93 6.92 -35.12 34.74
C GLU A 93 6.20 -33.77 34.69
N LEU A 94 6.62 -32.86 33.79
CA LEU A 94 6.00 -31.55 33.63
C LEU A 94 4.57 -31.66 33.08
N GLU A 95 4.33 -32.56 32.12
CA GLU A 95 3.00 -32.90 31.61
C GLU A 95 2.09 -33.42 32.73
N SER A 96 2.61 -34.27 33.61
CA SER A 96 1.85 -34.85 34.73
C SER A 96 1.53 -33.84 35.84
N CYS A 97 2.37 -32.83 36.03
CA CYS A 97 2.14 -31.72 36.97
C CYS A 97 1.10 -30.72 36.44
N LEU A 98 0.86 -30.70 35.13
CA LEU A 98 -0.14 -29.83 34.52
C LEU A 98 -1.53 -30.48 34.60
N PRO A 99 -2.56 -29.75 35.02
CA PRO A 99 -3.91 -30.28 35.04
C PRO A 99 -4.38 -30.66 33.63
N ASP A 100 -5.19 -31.72 33.51
CA ASP A 100 -5.73 -32.26 32.25
C ASP A 100 -6.39 -31.20 31.33
N PHE A 101 -6.86 -30.08 31.86
CA PHE A 101 -7.45 -29.01 31.04
C PHE A 101 -6.44 -28.23 30.19
N VAL A 102 -5.16 -28.26 30.56
CA VAL A 102 -4.07 -27.57 29.86
C VAL A 102 -3.52 -28.46 28.74
N THR A 103 -3.42 -29.76 29.00
CA THR A 103 -2.84 -30.75 28.08
C THR A 103 -3.88 -31.33 27.12
N GLN A 104 -5.13 -31.49 27.54
CA GLN A 104 -6.19 -32.05 26.71
C GLN A 104 -7.12 -30.97 26.13
N PRO A 105 -7.42 -31.03 24.81
CA PRO A 105 -8.34 -30.09 24.18
C PRO A 105 -9.77 -30.33 24.71
N ARG A 106 -10.30 -29.37 25.45
CA ARG A 106 -11.70 -29.37 25.89
C ARG A 106 -12.64 -29.02 24.74
N ILE A 107 -13.06 -30.02 23.96
CA ILE A 107 -14.11 -29.86 22.95
C ILE A 107 -15.46 -29.76 23.66
N ARG A 108 -15.89 -28.52 23.95
CA ARG A 108 -17.26 -28.26 24.40
C ARG A 108 -18.16 -28.06 23.19
N LEU A 109 -18.92 -29.09 22.85
CA LEU A 109 -19.99 -28.98 21.85
C LEU A 109 -21.00 -27.91 22.34
N PRO A 110 -21.32 -26.90 21.51
CA PRO A 110 -22.29 -25.87 21.89
C PRO A 110 -23.67 -26.53 22.07
N LYS A 111 -24.14 -26.58 23.32
CA LYS A 111 -25.51 -27.06 23.59
C LYS A 111 -26.52 -26.10 22.95
N PRO A 112 -27.47 -26.57 22.12
CA PRO A 112 -28.46 -25.70 21.50
C PRO A 112 -29.34 -25.07 22.57
N LYS A 113 -29.37 -23.73 22.63
CA LYS A 113 -30.10 -22.97 23.67
C LYS A 113 -31.62 -23.16 23.64
N VAL A 114 -32.19 -23.56 22.50
CA VAL A 114 -33.63 -23.71 22.31
C VAL A 114 -33.90 -24.82 21.28
N ILE A 115 -34.38 -25.97 21.76
CA ILE A 115 -34.68 -27.19 20.99
C ILE A 115 -36.05 -27.07 20.29
N THR A 116 -36.98 -26.31 20.87
CA THR A 116 -38.37 -26.17 20.42
C THR A 116 -38.71 -24.76 19.93
N THR A 117 -39.55 -24.62 18.92
CA THR A 117 -40.11 -23.31 18.50
C THR A 117 -41.11 -22.81 19.56
N LYS A 118 -41.51 -21.53 19.49
CA LYS A 118 -42.55 -20.97 20.39
C LYS A 118 -43.87 -21.74 20.35
N SER A 119 -44.11 -22.50 19.28
CA SER A 119 -45.28 -23.38 19.07
C SER A 119 -45.06 -24.84 19.50
N GLY A 120 -43.94 -25.18 20.15
CA GLY A 120 -43.66 -26.50 20.71
C GLY A 120 -43.04 -27.52 19.74
N PHE A 121 -42.84 -27.18 18.46
CA PHE A 121 -42.26 -28.09 17.47
C PHE A 121 -40.72 -28.12 17.55
N LEU A 122 -40.11 -29.28 17.32
CA LEU A 122 -38.66 -29.43 17.22
C LEU A 122 -38.12 -28.66 16.01
N LYS A 123 -37.03 -27.91 16.19
CA LYS A 123 -36.32 -27.28 15.07
C LYS A 123 -35.72 -28.36 14.16
N ARG A 124 -35.66 -28.10 12.85
CA ARG A 124 -35.14 -29.05 11.84
C ARG A 124 -33.80 -29.68 12.22
N THR A 125 -32.87 -28.92 12.78
CA THR A 125 -31.56 -29.44 13.23
C THR A 125 -31.70 -30.43 14.40
N ALA A 126 -32.53 -30.13 15.39
CA ALA A 126 -32.79 -31.02 16.52
C ALA A 126 -33.57 -32.28 16.13
N ARG A 127 -34.38 -32.19 15.07
CA ARG A 127 -35.07 -33.33 14.48
C ARG A 127 -34.07 -34.30 13.81
N VAL A 128 -33.12 -33.77 13.04
CA VAL A 128 -32.05 -34.58 12.43
C VAL A 128 -31.16 -35.22 13.49
N ASP A 129 -30.81 -34.50 14.56
CA ASP A 129 -30.02 -35.07 15.67
C ASP A 129 -30.79 -36.20 16.40
N TYR A 130 -32.11 -36.07 16.52
CA TYR A 130 -32.98 -37.08 17.13
C TYR A 130 -33.17 -38.29 16.20
N GLU A 131 -33.39 -38.07 14.91
CA GLU A 131 -33.43 -39.11 13.88
C GLU A 131 -32.10 -39.87 13.84
N LEU A 132 -30.96 -39.19 13.95
CA LEU A 132 -29.65 -39.82 14.05
C LEU A 132 -29.53 -40.66 15.32
N ALA A 133 -29.97 -40.15 16.48
CA ALA A 133 -29.95 -40.91 17.73
C ALA A 133 -30.89 -42.14 17.71
N GLU A 134 -32.00 -42.09 16.97
CA GLU A 134 -32.86 -43.25 16.73
C GLU A 134 -32.18 -44.26 15.83
N VAL A 135 -31.57 -43.83 14.72
CA VAL A 135 -30.79 -44.71 13.83
C VAL A 135 -29.66 -45.41 14.57
N HIS A 136 -28.93 -44.70 15.44
CA HIS A 136 -27.88 -45.30 16.25
C HIS A 136 -28.40 -46.37 17.24
N LYS A 137 -29.60 -46.18 17.82
CA LYS A 137 -30.21 -47.20 18.69
C LYS A 137 -30.65 -48.42 17.90
N GLU A 138 -31.20 -48.21 16.70
CA GLU A 138 -31.56 -49.30 15.79
C GLU A 138 -30.31 -50.10 15.39
N GLU A 139 -29.18 -49.43 15.14
CA GLU A 139 -27.89 -50.09 14.89
C GLU A 139 -27.41 -50.91 16.10
N GLU A 140 -27.47 -50.36 17.31
CA GLU A 140 -27.12 -51.08 18.56
C GLU A 140 -28.00 -52.33 18.77
N ASP A 141 -29.31 -52.24 18.50
CA ASP A 141 -30.25 -53.36 18.61
C ASP A 141 -29.96 -54.45 17.56
N ILE A 142 -29.59 -54.05 16.34
CA ILE A 142 -29.16 -54.97 15.27
C ILE A 142 -27.87 -55.69 15.68
N GLU A 143 -26.88 -54.96 16.21
CA GLU A 143 -25.63 -55.56 16.69
C GLU A 143 -25.88 -56.57 17.82
N MET A 144 -26.74 -56.22 18.77
CA MET A 144 -27.13 -57.12 19.86
C MET A 144 -27.85 -58.36 19.34
N ALA A 145 -28.78 -58.22 18.38
CA ALA A 145 -29.45 -59.35 17.74
C ALA A 145 -28.47 -60.26 16.98
N VAL A 146 -27.49 -59.68 16.29
CA VAL A 146 -26.41 -60.42 15.61
C VAL A 146 -25.57 -61.18 16.62
N ILE A 147 -25.21 -60.58 17.76
CA ILE A 147 -24.47 -61.26 18.84
C ILE A 147 -25.27 -62.43 19.41
N TYR A 148 -26.58 -62.28 19.61
CA TYR A 148 -27.45 -63.37 20.05
C TYR A 148 -27.51 -64.52 19.03
N LEU A 149 -27.67 -64.21 17.75
CA LEU A 149 -27.63 -65.19 16.67
C LEU A 149 -26.29 -65.92 16.60
N GLN A 150 -25.18 -65.20 16.73
CA GLN A 150 -23.84 -65.79 16.77
C GLN A 150 -23.68 -66.74 17.98
N LYS A 151 -24.17 -66.37 19.17
CA LYS A 151 -24.15 -67.23 20.36
C LYS A 151 -24.97 -68.50 20.15
N LEU A 152 -26.16 -68.39 19.56
CA LEU A 152 -27.02 -69.54 19.23
C LEU A 152 -26.37 -70.45 18.20
N LEU A 153 -25.80 -69.91 17.13
CA LEU A 153 -25.10 -70.68 16.11
C LEU A 153 -23.87 -71.38 16.70
N ARG A 154 -23.04 -70.69 17.49
CA ARG A 154 -21.91 -71.30 18.20
C ARG A 154 -22.36 -72.42 19.13
N GLY A 155 -23.40 -72.20 19.93
CA GLY A 155 -23.96 -73.22 20.81
C GLY A 155 -24.49 -74.43 20.06
N ARG A 156 -25.19 -74.20 18.92
CA ARG A 156 -25.74 -75.28 18.08
C ARG A 156 -24.64 -76.07 17.37
N VAL A 157 -23.58 -75.41 16.92
CA VAL A 157 -22.39 -76.08 16.36
C VAL A 157 -21.72 -76.97 17.41
N VAL A 158 -21.54 -76.48 18.64
CA VAL A 158 -20.99 -77.28 19.75
C VAL A 158 -21.89 -78.48 20.06
N GLN A 159 -23.21 -78.28 20.12
CA GLN A 159 -24.17 -79.37 20.34
C GLN A 159 -24.15 -80.40 19.21
N ASN A 160 -24.05 -79.96 17.95
CA ASN A 160 -23.95 -80.84 16.78
C ASN A 160 -22.61 -81.60 16.77
N MET A 161 -21.51 -80.97 17.14
CA MET A 161 -20.21 -81.63 17.30
C MET A 161 -20.25 -82.71 18.39
N VAL A 162 -20.83 -82.40 19.55
CA VAL A 162 -20.95 -83.35 20.66
C VAL A 162 -21.95 -84.48 20.35
N SER A 163 -23.07 -84.16 19.70
CA SER A 163 -24.16 -85.12 19.47
C SER A 163 -23.99 -85.95 18.19
N GLY A 164 -23.51 -85.36 17.10
CA GLY A 164 -23.21 -86.07 15.84
C GLY A 164 -21.88 -86.80 15.96
N CYS A 165 -20.77 -86.06 15.94
CA CYS A 165 -19.43 -86.68 15.90
C CYS A 165 -19.10 -87.50 17.17
N GLY A 166 -19.43 -86.99 18.37
CA GLY A 166 -19.04 -87.63 19.64
C GLY A 166 -19.82 -88.91 19.97
N LYS A 167 -21.13 -88.94 19.71
CA LYS A 167 -21.96 -90.14 19.95
C LYS A 167 -21.76 -91.15 18.84
N GLU A 168 -21.76 -90.74 17.56
CA GLU A 168 -21.61 -91.65 16.42
C GLU A 168 -20.29 -92.41 16.47
N LYS A 169 -19.17 -91.74 16.79
CA LYS A 169 -17.86 -92.40 16.98
C LYS A 169 -17.85 -93.43 18.10
N ARG A 170 -18.73 -93.32 19.10
CA ARG A 170 -18.85 -94.28 20.23
C ARG A 170 -19.98 -95.30 20.05
N LEU A 171 -20.86 -95.15 19.06
CA LEU A 171 -21.99 -96.06 18.82
C LEU A 171 -21.50 -97.48 18.50
N GLU A 172 -20.45 -97.61 17.69
CA GLU A 172 -19.86 -98.92 17.34
C GLU A 172 -19.37 -99.65 18.59
N LEU A 173 -18.61 -98.96 19.45
CA LEU A 173 -18.15 -99.51 20.73
C LEU A 173 -19.32 -99.86 21.66
N ILE A 174 -20.38 -99.05 21.71
CA ILE A 174 -21.57 -99.33 22.52
C ILE A 174 -22.30 -100.58 21.99
N GLN A 175 -22.41 -100.76 20.68
CA GLN A 175 -23.01 -101.94 20.06
C GLN A 175 -22.15 -103.20 20.31
N GLU A 176 -20.83 -103.08 20.25
CA GLU A 176 -19.88 -104.15 20.61
C GLU A 176 -20.04 -104.58 22.09
N LEU A 177 -20.12 -103.62 23.01
CA LEU A 177 -20.29 -103.89 24.44
C LEU A 177 -21.66 -104.52 24.76
N ARG A 178 -22.73 -104.09 24.08
CA ARG A 178 -24.08 -104.65 24.26
C ARG A 178 -24.21 -106.08 23.75
N THR A 179 -23.52 -106.43 22.66
CA THR A 179 -23.61 -107.76 22.04
C THR A 179 -22.69 -108.81 22.69
N SER A 180 -21.73 -108.38 23.53
CA SER A 180 -20.74 -109.27 24.16
C SER A 180 -21.18 -109.91 25.48
N HIS A 181 -22.33 -109.54 26.06
CA HIS A 181 -22.66 -109.83 27.47
C HIS A 181 -23.14 -111.27 27.77
N ALA A 182 -23.45 -112.13 26.78
CA ALA A 182 -23.99 -113.48 27.05
C ALA A 182 -23.74 -114.52 25.94
N LEU A 183 -22.52 -114.60 25.39
CA LEU A 183 -22.21 -115.46 24.23
C LEU A 183 -21.53 -116.80 24.61
N GLN A 184 -21.86 -117.87 23.88
CA GLN A 184 -21.21 -119.19 23.94
C GLN A 184 -19.82 -119.15 23.26
N GLU A 185 -18.96 -120.16 23.44
CA GLU A 185 -17.55 -120.09 22.97
C GLU A 185 -17.38 -119.94 21.46
N ASP A 186 -18.23 -120.57 20.66
CA ASP A 186 -18.20 -120.48 19.20
C ASP A 186 -18.62 -119.08 18.70
N ASP A 187 -19.63 -118.49 19.32
CA ASP A 187 -20.07 -117.12 19.03
C ASP A 187 -19.01 -116.07 19.38
N LYS A 188 -18.18 -116.35 20.40
CA LYS A 188 -17.03 -115.49 20.75
C LYS A 188 -15.98 -115.48 19.65
N LEU A 189 -15.79 -116.58 18.91
CA LEU A 189 -14.83 -116.65 17.80
C LEU A 189 -15.33 -115.85 16.59
N VAL A 190 -16.61 -115.97 16.24
CA VAL A 190 -17.25 -115.17 15.18
C VAL A 190 -17.17 -113.68 15.49
N LYS A 191 -17.48 -113.27 16.73
CA LYS A 191 -17.38 -111.87 17.17
C LYS A 191 -15.95 -111.33 17.17
N ARG A 192 -14.94 -112.17 17.44
CA ARG A 192 -13.53 -111.76 17.32
C ARG A 192 -13.13 -111.49 15.87
N ALA A 193 -13.64 -112.29 14.93
CA ALA A 193 -13.41 -112.06 13.50
C ALA A 193 -14.12 -110.77 13.02
N GLU A 194 -15.38 -110.57 13.40
CA GLU A 194 -16.12 -109.32 13.14
C GLU A 194 -15.39 -108.11 13.71
N LYS A 195 -14.88 -108.21 14.95
CA LYS A 195 -14.09 -107.15 15.59
C LYS A 195 -12.80 -106.81 14.83
N GLN A 196 -12.14 -107.79 14.22
CA GLN A 196 -10.96 -107.52 13.40
C GLN A 196 -11.32 -106.74 12.13
N VAL A 197 -12.47 -107.05 11.53
CA VAL A 197 -13.00 -106.33 10.36
C VAL A 197 -13.41 -104.90 10.73
N THR A 198 -14.11 -104.70 11.86
CA THR A 198 -14.49 -103.34 12.31
C THR A 198 -13.27 -102.49 12.63
N LEU A 199 -12.25 -103.05 13.30
CA LEU A 199 -10.99 -102.34 13.57
C LEU A 199 -10.21 -102.00 12.30
N ALA A 200 -10.22 -102.87 11.29
CA ALA A 200 -9.60 -102.59 10.01
C ALA A 200 -10.33 -101.45 9.25
N LEU A 201 -11.66 -101.46 9.28
CA LEU A 201 -12.49 -100.40 8.71
C LEU A 201 -12.33 -99.06 9.45
N GLN A 202 -12.24 -99.08 10.79
CA GLN A 202 -11.96 -97.89 11.60
C GLN A 202 -10.61 -97.27 11.24
N ARG A 203 -9.55 -98.09 11.15
CA ARG A 203 -8.23 -97.60 10.70
C ARG A 203 -8.27 -96.96 9.31
N GLN A 204 -9.05 -97.52 8.38
CA GLN A 204 -9.22 -96.90 7.05
C GLN A 204 -9.98 -95.58 7.11
N ARG A 205 -11.03 -95.49 7.94
CA ARG A 205 -11.80 -94.25 8.15
C ARG A 205 -10.94 -93.18 8.81
N ASP A 206 -10.16 -93.50 9.83
CA ASP A 206 -9.24 -92.57 10.51
C ASP A 206 -8.20 -92.02 9.53
N LEU A 207 -7.63 -92.88 8.68
CA LEU A 207 -6.69 -92.48 7.63
C LEU A 207 -7.35 -91.56 6.59
N HIS A 208 -8.61 -91.81 6.24
CA HIS A 208 -9.35 -90.96 5.31
C HIS A 208 -9.74 -89.62 5.97
N GLU A 209 -10.23 -89.63 7.21
CA GLU A 209 -10.57 -88.44 7.99
C GLU A 209 -9.33 -87.55 8.17
N HIS A 210 -8.15 -88.13 8.44
CA HIS A 210 -6.91 -87.36 8.52
C HIS A 210 -6.53 -86.70 7.19
N LYS A 211 -6.64 -87.43 6.07
CA LYS A 211 -6.40 -86.87 4.73
C LYS A 211 -7.37 -85.75 4.39
N MET A 212 -8.65 -85.94 4.70
CA MET A 212 -9.69 -84.92 4.48
C MET A 212 -9.44 -83.69 5.34
N SER A 213 -9.12 -83.86 6.63
CA SER A 213 -8.81 -82.74 7.53
C SER A 213 -7.59 -81.94 7.06
N LEU A 214 -6.58 -82.61 6.49
CA LEU A 214 -5.39 -81.95 5.96
C LEU A 214 -5.73 -81.12 4.72
N MET A 215 -6.58 -81.64 3.82
CA MET A 215 -7.08 -80.90 2.67
C MET A 215 -7.96 -79.71 3.09
N GLU A 216 -8.88 -79.91 4.03
CA GLU A 216 -9.74 -78.84 4.55
C GLU A 216 -8.92 -77.73 5.23
N ASN A 217 -7.90 -78.07 6.01
CA ASN A 217 -7.01 -77.08 6.63
C ASN A 217 -6.25 -76.25 5.58
N GLN A 218 -5.81 -76.88 4.49
CA GLN A 218 -5.15 -76.17 3.39
C GLN A 218 -6.12 -75.25 2.64
N LEU A 219 -7.33 -75.72 2.34
CA LEU A 219 -8.36 -74.92 1.69
C LEU A 219 -8.78 -73.74 2.57
N ALA A 220 -9.05 -73.97 3.85
CA ALA A 220 -9.37 -72.92 4.81
C ALA A 220 -8.23 -71.90 4.95
N GLY A 221 -6.97 -72.32 4.85
CA GLY A 221 -5.82 -71.43 4.84
C GLY A 221 -5.76 -70.54 3.60
N LEU A 222 -6.06 -71.09 2.41
CA LEU A 222 -6.11 -70.34 1.15
C LEU A 222 -7.29 -69.36 1.13
N GLU A 223 -8.47 -69.82 1.51
CA GLU A 223 -9.69 -69.02 1.63
C GLU A 223 -9.51 -67.90 2.66
N GLY A 224 -8.97 -68.23 3.84
CA GLY A 224 -8.68 -67.27 4.90
C GLY A 224 -7.69 -66.20 4.46
N ARG A 225 -6.66 -66.56 3.70
CA ARG A 225 -5.71 -65.59 3.12
C ARG A 225 -6.40 -64.66 2.13
N ALA A 226 -7.18 -65.19 1.19
CA ALA A 226 -7.89 -64.37 0.21
C ALA A 226 -8.89 -63.40 0.86
N LEU A 227 -9.61 -63.85 1.90
CA LEU A 227 -10.51 -63.01 2.68
C LEU A 227 -9.77 -61.95 3.49
N ALA A 228 -8.65 -62.30 4.12
CA ALA A 228 -7.82 -61.36 4.85
C ALA A 228 -7.28 -60.25 3.93
N ASP A 229 -6.74 -60.61 2.77
CA ASP A 229 -6.25 -59.64 1.78
C ASP A 229 -7.37 -58.71 1.29
N MET A 230 -8.58 -59.23 1.04
CA MET A 230 -9.75 -58.42 0.69
C MET A 230 -10.17 -57.47 1.81
N PHE A 231 -10.25 -57.95 3.06
CA PHE A 231 -10.62 -57.10 4.19
C PHE A 231 -9.58 -56.04 4.50
N ASP A 232 -8.29 -56.37 4.38
CA ASP A 232 -7.21 -55.40 4.52
C ASP A 232 -7.27 -54.31 3.45
N PHE A 233 -7.58 -54.68 2.20
CA PHE A 233 -7.79 -53.72 1.13
C PHE A 233 -8.99 -52.81 1.42
N LEU A 234 -10.14 -53.38 1.76
CA LEU A 234 -11.36 -52.60 2.07
C LEU A 234 -11.18 -51.71 3.30
N SER A 235 -10.45 -52.19 4.31
CA SER A 235 -10.12 -51.41 5.51
C SER A 235 -9.27 -50.19 5.15
N LYS A 236 -8.24 -50.36 4.32
CA LYS A 236 -7.39 -49.27 3.84
C LYS A 236 -8.16 -48.25 3.00
N GLU A 237 -9.02 -48.72 2.09
CA GLU A 237 -9.85 -47.83 1.27
C GLU A 237 -10.88 -47.06 2.11
N LEU A 238 -11.44 -47.69 3.15
CA LEU A 238 -12.34 -47.01 4.09
C LEU A 238 -11.62 -45.91 4.86
N VAL A 239 -10.43 -46.20 5.41
CA VAL A 239 -9.60 -45.20 6.10
C VAL A 239 -9.23 -44.07 5.15
N ARG A 240 -8.80 -44.39 3.93
CA ARG A 240 -8.51 -43.40 2.89
C ARG A 240 -9.71 -42.50 2.60
N LEU A 241 -10.91 -43.05 2.41
CA LEU A 241 -12.12 -42.26 2.17
C LEU A 241 -12.54 -41.40 3.37
N GLN A 242 -12.24 -41.82 4.59
CA GLN A 242 -12.44 -41.00 5.78
C GLN A 242 -11.43 -39.84 5.84
N GLU A 243 -10.16 -40.12 5.53
CA GLU A 243 -9.10 -39.11 5.47
C GLU A 243 -9.35 -38.09 4.36
N GLU A 244 -9.75 -38.51 3.15
CA GLU A 244 -10.11 -37.63 2.05
C GLU A 244 -11.25 -36.67 2.45
N ARG A 245 -12.29 -37.18 3.12
CA ARG A 245 -13.39 -36.34 3.65
C ARG A 245 -12.91 -35.35 4.71
N ARG A 246 -12.03 -35.77 5.61
CA ARG A 246 -11.42 -34.89 6.63
C ARG A 246 -10.57 -33.80 6.00
N ILE A 247 -9.71 -34.15 5.06
CA ILE A 247 -8.85 -33.21 4.33
C ILE A 247 -9.70 -32.21 3.54
N HIS A 248 -10.75 -32.68 2.88
CA HIS A 248 -11.68 -31.80 2.17
C HIS A 248 -12.34 -30.78 3.11
N ALA A 249 -12.81 -31.22 4.28
CA ALA A 249 -13.36 -30.31 5.28
C ALA A 249 -12.33 -29.27 5.76
N PHE A 250 -11.08 -29.69 6.01
CA PHE A 250 -10.00 -28.76 6.37
C PHE A 250 -9.67 -27.77 5.25
N ALA A 251 -9.65 -28.22 3.99
CA ALA A 251 -9.44 -27.36 2.84
C ALA A 251 -10.55 -26.29 2.72
N MET A 252 -11.81 -26.66 2.92
CA MET A 252 -12.93 -25.71 2.90
C MET A 252 -12.85 -24.68 4.04
N LEU A 253 -12.44 -25.10 5.24
CA LEU A 253 -12.21 -24.18 6.36
C LEU A 253 -11.03 -23.24 6.09
N ALA A 254 -9.94 -23.75 5.55
CA ALA A 254 -8.74 -22.97 5.20
C ALA A 254 -9.05 -21.95 4.09
N GLU A 255 -9.80 -22.34 3.05
CA GLU A 255 -10.26 -21.40 2.03
C GLU A 255 -11.14 -20.30 2.61
N ARG A 256 -12.07 -20.64 3.50
CA ARG A 256 -12.91 -19.65 4.17
C ARG A 256 -12.05 -18.66 4.97
N GLN A 257 -11.08 -19.15 5.74
CA GLN A 257 -10.15 -18.30 6.49
C GLN A 257 -9.31 -17.42 5.58
N ARG A 258 -8.87 -17.94 4.43
CA ARG A 258 -8.16 -17.15 3.41
C ARG A 258 -9.04 -16.03 2.87
N ARG A 259 -10.28 -16.32 2.45
CA ARG A 259 -11.24 -15.31 1.97
C ARG A 259 -11.52 -14.24 3.02
N MET A 260 -11.65 -14.62 4.30
CA MET A 260 -11.83 -13.67 5.41
C MET A 260 -10.64 -12.74 5.55
N ARG A 261 -9.40 -13.27 5.53
CA ARG A 261 -8.18 -12.45 5.58
C ARG A 261 -8.02 -11.53 4.37
N GLU A 262 -8.34 -12.01 3.17
CA GLU A 262 -8.34 -11.19 1.95
C GLU A 262 -9.38 -10.06 2.01
N ALA A 263 -10.56 -10.32 2.60
CA ALA A 263 -11.58 -9.30 2.85
C ALA A 263 -11.12 -8.26 3.90
N GLU A 264 -10.45 -8.69 4.97
CA GLU A 264 -9.89 -7.79 5.98
C GLU A 264 -8.74 -6.94 5.43
N GLU A 265 -7.81 -7.57 4.69
CA GLU A 265 -6.72 -6.87 4.02
C GLU A 265 -7.21 -5.92 2.95
N SER A 266 -8.20 -6.31 2.12
CA SER A 266 -8.79 -5.40 1.14
C SER A 266 -9.50 -4.22 1.81
N GLY A 267 -10.16 -4.44 2.95
CA GLY A 267 -10.71 -3.36 3.78
C GLY A 267 -9.62 -2.39 4.28
N ARG A 268 -8.50 -2.91 4.79
CA ARG A 268 -7.36 -2.09 5.24
C ARG A 268 -6.70 -1.33 4.09
N ARG A 269 -6.46 -1.99 2.94
CA ARG A 269 -5.90 -1.38 1.74
C ARG A 269 -6.78 -0.25 1.21
N GLN A 270 -8.10 -0.40 1.25
CA GLN A 270 -9.02 0.68 0.86
C GLN A 270 -8.92 1.89 1.79
N VAL A 271 -8.74 1.68 3.09
CA VAL A 271 -8.55 2.76 4.07
C VAL A 271 -7.20 3.46 3.87
N GLU A 272 -6.12 2.70 3.68
CA GLU A 272 -4.78 3.25 3.38
C GLU A 272 -4.76 4.03 2.06
N GLN A 273 -5.38 3.52 1.00
CA GLN A 273 -5.50 4.23 -0.28
C GLN A 273 -6.37 5.49 -0.20
N ARG A 274 -7.30 5.59 0.76
CA ARG A 274 -8.01 6.86 1.01
C ARG A 274 -7.07 7.86 1.68
N ARG A 275 -6.35 7.45 2.72
CA ARG A 275 -5.39 8.33 3.42
C ARG A 275 -4.30 8.84 2.47
N LEU A 276 -3.72 7.97 1.65
CA LEU A 276 -2.68 8.37 0.69
C LEU A 276 -3.22 9.38 -0.34
N ARG A 277 -4.48 9.26 -0.76
CA ARG A 277 -5.10 10.25 -1.66
C ARG A 277 -5.30 11.59 -1.00
N GLU A 278 -5.78 11.60 0.25
CA GLU A 278 -5.94 12.81 1.05
C GLU A 278 -4.57 13.49 1.27
N GLU A 279 -3.53 12.72 1.59
CA GLU A 279 -2.16 13.21 1.75
C GLU A 279 -1.58 13.76 0.43
N ASP A 280 -1.77 13.08 -0.70
CA ASP A 280 -1.34 13.54 -2.02
C ASP A 280 -2.06 14.83 -2.46
N GLU A 281 -3.34 15.01 -2.12
CA GLU A 281 -4.09 16.23 -2.39
C GLU A 281 -3.54 17.41 -1.57
N ILE A 282 -3.32 17.22 -0.26
CA ILE A 282 -2.67 18.21 0.61
C ILE A 282 -1.28 18.57 0.07
N PHE A 283 -0.51 17.58 -0.37
CA PHE A 283 0.84 17.79 -0.89
C PHE A 283 0.82 18.56 -2.22
N LYS A 284 -0.11 18.26 -3.13
CA LYS A 284 -0.29 19.02 -4.38
C LYS A 284 -0.72 20.45 -4.12
N GLU A 285 -1.64 20.69 -3.18
CA GLU A 285 -2.04 22.03 -2.77
C GLU A 285 -0.86 22.81 -2.16
N ALA A 286 -0.08 22.17 -1.28
CA ALA A 286 1.11 22.77 -0.68
C ALA A 286 2.17 23.12 -1.72
N ILE A 287 2.47 22.21 -2.66
CA ILE A 287 3.41 22.47 -3.76
C ILE A 287 2.90 23.60 -4.66
N SER A 288 1.62 23.58 -5.02
CA SER A 288 0.99 24.62 -5.83
C SER A 288 1.09 25.99 -5.12
N GLY A 289 0.84 26.03 -3.80
CA GLY A 289 0.98 27.23 -2.97
C GLY A 289 2.42 27.74 -2.91
N VAL A 290 3.40 26.84 -2.72
CA VAL A 290 4.83 27.19 -2.73
C VAL A 290 5.25 27.73 -4.10
N PHE A 291 4.79 27.11 -5.19
CA PHE A 291 5.07 27.54 -6.55
C PHE A 291 4.49 28.94 -6.83
N PHE A 292 3.24 29.19 -6.41
CA PHE A 292 2.60 30.49 -6.53
C PHE A 292 3.36 31.58 -5.74
N PHE A 293 3.77 31.28 -4.50
CA PHE A 293 4.55 32.20 -3.68
C PHE A 293 5.91 32.56 -4.30
N PHE A 294 6.59 31.55 -4.86
CA PHE A 294 7.86 31.76 -5.56
C PHE A 294 7.70 32.64 -6.81
N GLN A 295 6.59 32.48 -7.54
CA GLN A 295 6.27 33.31 -8.69
C GLN A 295 5.98 34.76 -8.29
N VAL A 296 5.24 35.00 -7.20
CA VAL A 296 4.99 36.35 -6.67
C VAL A 296 6.28 37.04 -6.25
N ILE A 297 7.18 36.33 -5.54
CA ILE A 297 8.49 36.87 -5.14
C ILE A 297 9.33 37.21 -6.37
N LYS A 298 9.35 36.34 -7.39
CA LYS A 298 10.10 36.58 -8.62
C LYS A 298 9.60 37.81 -9.36
N VAL A 299 8.29 38.02 -9.42
CA VAL A 299 7.70 39.23 -10.02
C VAL A 299 8.12 40.47 -9.24
N HIS A 300 8.07 40.43 -7.90
CA HIS A 300 8.53 41.54 -7.05
C HIS A 300 10.01 41.87 -7.23
N GLN A 301 10.88 40.84 -7.32
CA GLN A 301 12.29 41.07 -7.61
C GLN A 301 12.47 41.70 -8.99
N SER A 302 11.74 41.22 -9.99
CA SER A 302 11.79 41.77 -11.35
C SER A 302 11.33 43.23 -11.45
N THR A 303 10.29 43.63 -10.70
CA THR A 303 9.83 45.02 -10.67
C THR A 303 10.81 45.91 -9.93
N VAL A 304 11.40 45.43 -8.83
CA VAL A 304 12.44 46.18 -8.10
C VAL A 304 13.69 46.35 -8.95
N THR A 305 14.14 45.30 -9.67
CA THR A 305 15.32 45.42 -10.55
C THR A 305 15.05 46.36 -11.71
N SER A 306 13.89 46.29 -12.34
CA SER A 306 13.53 47.21 -13.44
C SER A 306 13.47 48.66 -12.99
N TYR A 307 12.90 48.94 -11.80
CA TYR A 307 12.84 50.29 -11.27
C TYR A 307 14.24 50.85 -10.93
N LEU A 308 15.13 50.02 -10.38
CA LEU A 308 16.50 50.42 -10.11
C LEU A 308 17.29 50.63 -11.41
N GLU A 309 17.07 49.78 -12.41
CA GLU A 309 17.68 49.90 -13.73
C GLU A 309 17.25 51.21 -14.41
N ASP A 310 15.95 51.55 -14.35
CA ASP A 310 15.43 52.81 -14.89
C ASP A 310 16.06 54.04 -14.19
N ILE A 311 16.24 53.99 -12.86
CA ILE A 311 16.91 55.09 -12.13
C ILE A 311 18.36 55.23 -12.60
N ILE A 312 19.09 54.11 -12.69
CA ILE A 312 20.49 54.11 -13.11
C ILE A 312 20.61 54.68 -14.53
N LEU A 313 19.81 54.18 -15.47
CA LEU A 313 19.82 54.65 -16.85
C LEU A 313 19.52 56.16 -16.95
N ASN A 314 18.51 56.65 -16.24
CA ASN A 314 18.21 58.08 -16.22
C ASN A 314 19.35 58.92 -15.61
N THR A 315 20.01 58.42 -14.56
CA THR A 315 21.16 59.14 -13.99
C THR A 315 22.36 59.13 -14.93
N GLU A 316 22.62 58.03 -15.61
CA GLU A 316 23.68 57.93 -16.62
C GLU A 316 23.41 58.88 -17.79
N GLU A 317 22.19 58.89 -18.33
CA GLU A 317 21.78 59.76 -19.44
C GLU A 317 21.92 61.24 -19.07
N ASN A 318 21.46 61.64 -17.88
CA ASN A 318 21.63 63.01 -17.40
C ASN A 318 23.11 63.39 -17.26
N THR A 319 23.95 62.51 -16.70
CA THR A 319 25.38 62.81 -16.56
C THR A 319 26.10 62.86 -17.92
N ALA A 320 25.72 62.00 -18.86
CA ALA A 320 26.26 62.00 -20.22
C ALA A 320 25.82 63.26 -20.99
N GLU A 321 24.57 63.70 -20.83
CA GLU A 321 24.06 64.92 -21.43
C GLU A 321 24.77 66.16 -20.86
N GLU A 322 24.99 66.20 -19.54
CA GLU A 322 25.70 67.30 -18.88
C GLU A 322 27.17 67.38 -19.34
N GLN A 323 27.84 66.22 -19.50
CA GLN A 323 29.19 66.15 -20.09
C GLN A 323 29.19 66.60 -21.55
N ALA A 324 28.26 66.13 -22.37
CA ALA A 324 28.16 66.51 -23.78
C ALA A 324 27.90 68.02 -23.94
N ARG A 325 27.02 68.60 -23.10
CA ARG A 325 26.77 70.05 -23.08
C ARG A 325 28.03 70.84 -22.72
N ALA A 326 28.77 70.40 -21.69
CA ALA A 326 30.02 71.05 -21.30
C ALA A 326 31.10 70.99 -22.41
N GLU A 327 31.16 69.89 -23.17
CA GLU A 327 32.05 69.78 -24.33
C GLU A 327 31.60 70.66 -25.50
N ILE A 328 30.29 70.72 -25.78
CA ILE A 328 29.73 71.61 -26.80
C ILE A 328 29.98 73.08 -26.44
N GLU A 329 29.84 73.46 -25.18
CA GLU A 329 30.08 74.83 -24.71
C GLU A 329 31.55 75.22 -24.91
N LYS A 330 32.50 74.36 -24.54
CA LYS A 330 33.93 74.58 -24.83
C LYS A 330 34.22 74.71 -26.32
N MET A 331 33.64 73.82 -27.13
CA MET A 331 33.79 73.88 -28.59
C MET A 331 33.18 75.17 -29.16
N ALA A 332 32.06 75.65 -28.61
CA ALA A 332 31.42 76.89 -29.01
C ALA A 332 32.27 78.11 -28.64
N GLU A 333 32.89 78.13 -27.46
CA GLU A 333 33.87 79.16 -27.06
C GLU A 333 35.05 79.18 -28.03
N GLU A 334 35.66 78.02 -28.34
CA GLU A 334 36.77 77.93 -29.30
C GLU A 334 36.38 78.44 -30.70
N ILE A 335 35.20 78.07 -31.21
CA ILE A 335 34.70 78.56 -32.50
C ILE A 335 34.43 80.07 -32.46
N ASN A 336 33.88 80.58 -31.35
CA ASN A 336 33.59 82.00 -31.18
C ASN A 336 34.87 82.83 -31.11
N ASP A 337 35.92 82.33 -30.45
CA ASP A 337 37.24 82.95 -30.43
C ASP A 337 37.86 82.98 -31.83
N ILE A 338 37.76 81.88 -32.58
CA ILE A 338 38.17 81.85 -33.99
C ILE A 338 37.35 82.86 -34.82
N ALA A 339 36.05 82.99 -34.57
CA ALA A 339 35.19 83.95 -35.26
C ALA A 339 35.59 85.41 -34.95
N TYR A 340 35.86 85.75 -33.69
CA TYR A 340 36.36 87.08 -33.30
C TYR A 340 37.76 87.37 -33.85
N GLU A 341 38.66 86.38 -33.89
CA GLU A 341 39.96 86.51 -34.57
C GLU A 341 39.79 86.72 -36.07
N MET A 342 38.86 86.02 -36.71
CA MET A 342 38.54 86.23 -38.12
C MET A 342 37.92 87.60 -38.36
N GLU A 343 37.05 88.09 -37.48
CA GLU A 343 36.36 89.37 -37.64
C GLU A 343 37.31 90.57 -37.45
N SER A 344 38.16 90.51 -36.43
CA SER A 344 39.16 91.57 -36.14
C SER A 344 40.20 91.76 -37.24
N ARG A 345 40.43 90.74 -38.09
CA ARG A 345 41.39 90.78 -39.22
C ARG A 345 40.77 91.27 -40.55
N ARG A 346 39.48 91.63 -40.61
CA ARG A 346 38.78 91.92 -41.88
C ARG A 346 39.01 93.33 -42.42
N THR A 347 39.06 93.41 -43.76
CA THR A 347 38.97 94.66 -44.54
C THR A 347 37.57 94.81 -45.15
N GLN A 348 37.16 96.04 -45.48
CA GLN A 348 35.79 96.36 -45.92
C GLN A 348 35.32 95.61 -47.18
N LEU A 349 36.25 95.22 -48.06
CA LEU A 349 35.95 94.41 -49.25
C LEU A 349 35.52 92.97 -48.90
N GLN A 350 36.12 92.37 -47.87
CA GLN A 350 35.78 91.00 -47.46
C GLN A 350 34.44 90.93 -46.72
N SER A 351 34.04 92.00 -46.02
CA SER A 351 32.69 92.08 -45.46
C SER A 351 31.60 92.16 -46.54
N GLU A 352 31.86 92.83 -47.66
CA GLU A 352 30.90 92.90 -48.78
C GLU A 352 30.76 91.56 -49.50
N GLU A 353 31.85 90.82 -49.68
CA GLU A 353 31.83 89.47 -50.26
C GLU A 353 31.05 88.47 -49.39
N ILE A 354 31.27 88.50 -48.07
CA ILE A 354 30.54 87.65 -47.12
C ILE A 354 29.05 88.02 -47.09
N VAL A 355 28.69 89.30 -47.16
CA VAL A 355 27.28 89.73 -47.25
C VAL A 355 26.66 89.24 -48.56
N ALA A 356 27.38 89.30 -49.68
CA ALA A 356 26.90 88.76 -50.96
C ALA A 356 26.68 87.24 -50.89
N GLU A 357 27.59 86.49 -50.26
CA GLU A 357 27.42 85.05 -50.02
C GLU A 357 26.25 84.75 -49.10
N LEU A 358 26.06 85.49 -48.00
CA LEU A 358 24.93 85.34 -47.08
C LEU A 358 23.59 85.65 -47.76
N VAL A 359 23.56 86.69 -48.59
CA VAL A 359 22.36 87.03 -49.36
C VAL A 359 22.03 85.91 -50.35
N TYR A 360 23.04 85.40 -51.06
CA TYR A 360 22.82 84.36 -52.07
C TYR A 360 22.47 82.99 -51.47
N SER A 361 23.14 82.59 -50.39
CA SER A 361 22.98 81.25 -49.79
C SER A 361 21.84 81.15 -48.78
N PHE A 362 21.53 82.20 -48.02
CA PHE A 362 20.51 82.15 -46.97
C PHE A 362 19.24 82.95 -47.30
N LEU A 363 19.37 84.22 -47.68
CA LEU A 363 18.20 85.10 -47.86
C LEU A 363 17.38 84.72 -49.09
N ILE A 364 18.01 84.50 -50.25
CA ILE A 364 17.28 84.14 -51.47
C ILE A 364 16.52 82.81 -51.31
N PRO A 365 17.13 81.73 -50.79
CA PRO A 365 16.42 80.46 -50.61
C PRO A 365 15.32 80.51 -49.55
N GLU A 366 15.48 81.24 -48.45
CA GLU A 366 14.41 81.36 -47.45
C GLU A 366 13.21 82.14 -47.97
N VAL A 367 13.45 83.24 -48.70
CA VAL A 367 12.36 83.99 -49.35
C VAL A 367 11.63 83.13 -50.39
N GLN A 368 12.36 82.28 -51.13
CA GLN A 368 11.75 81.31 -52.04
C GLN A 368 10.93 80.24 -51.30
N LYS A 369 11.43 79.70 -50.19
CA LYS A 369 10.67 78.75 -49.35
C LYS A 369 9.40 79.39 -48.82
N ASP A 370 9.46 80.65 -48.37
CA ASP A 370 8.29 81.35 -47.85
C ASP A 370 7.27 81.66 -48.94
N PHE A 371 7.70 82.05 -50.14
CA PHE A 371 6.81 82.19 -51.29
C PHE A 371 6.11 80.87 -51.65
N VAL A 372 6.84 79.74 -51.61
CA VAL A 372 6.27 78.41 -51.81
C VAL A 372 5.26 78.06 -50.71
N LYS A 373 5.60 78.30 -49.43
CA LYS A 373 4.67 78.11 -48.30
C LYS A 373 3.40 78.94 -48.46
N GLU A 374 3.50 80.21 -48.87
CA GLU A 374 2.34 81.07 -49.10
C GLU A 374 1.46 80.59 -50.27
N LYS A 375 2.07 80.11 -51.36
CA LYS A 375 1.34 79.54 -52.50
C LYS A 375 0.55 78.29 -52.08
N VAL A 376 1.17 77.42 -51.27
CA VAL A 376 0.50 76.25 -50.67
C VAL A 376 -0.64 76.69 -49.75
N ARG A 377 -0.42 77.67 -48.87
CA ARG A 377 -1.47 78.22 -47.99
C ARG A 377 -2.64 78.80 -48.79
N LYS A 378 -2.40 79.55 -49.88
CA LYS A 378 -3.47 80.10 -50.75
C LYS A 378 -4.28 78.98 -51.44
N ALA A 379 -3.63 77.90 -51.88
CA ALA A 379 -4.32 76.74 -52.44
C ALA A 379 -5.16 76.02 -51.38
N GLN A 380 -4.59 75.77 -50.20
CA GLN A 380 -5.29 75.16 -49.06
C GLN A 380 -6.52 75.98 -48.63
N ARG A 381 -6.44 77.32 -48.60
CA ARG A 381 -7.58 78.20 -48.27
C ARG A 381 -8.79 77.99 -49.18
N LYS A 382 -8.61 77.73 -50.48
CA LYS A 382 -9.72 77.40 -51.40
C LYS A 382 -10.41 76.10 -51.01
N HIS A 383 -9.63 75.07 -50.68
CA HIS A 383 -10.16 73.79 -50.23
C HIS A 383 -10.85 73.89 -48.86
N ILE A 384 -10.29 74.67 -47.93
CA ILE A 384 -10.88 74.92 -46.62
C ILE A 384 -12.22 75.67 -46.75
N LEU A 385 -12.30 76.70 -47.61
CA LEU A 385 -13.55 77.43 -47.86
C LEU A 385 -14.64 76.53 -48.47
N ALA A 386 -14.27 75.67 -49.42
CA ALA A 386 -15.21 74.68 -49.99
C ALA A 386 -15.68 73.68 -48.93
N ALA A 387 -14.77 73.17 -48.07
CA ALA A 387 -15.13 72.31 -46.96
C ALA A 387 -16.06 73.02 -45.96
N HIS A 388 -15.77 74.27 -45.60
CA HIS A 388 -16.64 75.08 -44.74
C HIS A 388 -18.03 75.29 -45.35
N GLN A 389 -18.15 75.58 -46.66
CA GLN A 389 -19.45 75.72 -47.32
C GLN A 389 -20.26 74.42 -47.31
N ILE A 390 -19.60 73.27 -47.51
CA ILE A 390 -20.25 71.95 -47.45
C ILE A 390 -20.72 71.65 -46.01
N ILE A 391 -19.85 71.88 -45.02
CA ILE A 391 -20.18 71.67 -43.60
C ILE A 391 -21.34 72.60 -43.20
N HIS A 392 -21.28 73.89 -43.51
CA HIS A 392 -22.36 74.84 -43.19
C HIS A 392 -23.69 74.45 -43.81
N ARG A 393 -23.72 74.14 -45.12
CA ARG A 393 -24.94 73.64 -45.79
C ARG A 393 -25.47 72.37 -45.11
N HIS A 394 -24.60 71.43 -44.76
CA HIS A 394 -25.01 70.20 -44.09
C HIS A 394 -25.55 70.48 -42.68
N THR A 395 -24.89 71.34 -41.90
CA THR A 395 -25.35 71.73 -40.56
C THR A 395 -26.69 72.47 -40.61
N GLU A 396 -26.89 73.39 -41.57
CA GLU A 396 -28.17 74.08 -41.77
C GLU A 396 -29.29 73.09 -42.08
N THR A 397 -29.05 72.12 -42.98
CA THR A 397 -30.05 71.07 -43.27
C THR A 397 -30.38 70.20 -42.04
N MET A 398 -29.40 69.91 -41.19
CA MET A 398 -29.63 69.15 -39.96
C MET A 398 -30.37 69.94 -38.88
N VAL A 399 -30.07 71.23 -38.73
CA VAL A 399 -30.79 72.11 -37.80
C VAL A 399 -32.24 72.26 -38.25
N HIS A 400 -32.49 72.48 -39.54
CA HIS A 400 -33.86 72.51 -40.07
C HIS A 400 -34.61 71.19 -39.87
N ARG A 401 -33.95 70.04 -40.03
CA ARG A 401 -34.56 68.72 -39.78
C ARG A 401 -34.91 68.52 -38.30
N ARG A 402 -34.02 68.87 -37.37
CA ARG A 402 -34.28 68.76 -35.92
C ARG A 402 -35.42 69.67 -35.45
N VAL A 403 -35.49 70.90 -35.96
CA VAL A 403 -36.60 71.82 -35.63
C VAL A 403 -37.94 71.28 -36.14
N ALA A 404 -37.97 70.66 -37.34
CA ALA A 404 -39.17 70.02 -37.87
C ALA A 404 -39.61 68.78 -37.06
N GLU A 405 -38.66 67.96 -36.60
CA GLU A 405 -38.92 66.79 -35.74
C GLU A 405 -39.47 67.22 -34.36
N GLN A 406 -38.93 68.30 -33.76
CA GLN A 406 -39.43 68.84 -32.49
C GLN A 406 -40.86 69.41 -32.60
N GLN A 407 -41.18 70.10 -33.70
CA GLN A 407 -42.54 70.63 -33.92
C GLN A 407 -43.59 69.53 -34.16
N GLN A 408 -43.20 68.36 -34.71
CA GLN A 408 -44.10 67.21 -34.89
C GLN A 408 -44.30 66.40 -33.59
N GLU A 409 -43.29 66.32 -32.73
CA GLU A 409 -43.42 65.72 -31.38
C GLU A 409 -44.25 66.59 -30.41
N GLU A 410 -44.21 67.92 -30.53
CA GLU A 410 -45.05 68.81 -29.71
C GLU A 410 -46.51 68.87 -30.19
N ALA A 411 -46.76 68.78 -31.50
CA ALA A 411 -48.12 68.74 -32.04
C ALA A 411 -48.88 67.43 -31.71
N SER A 412 -48.18 66.30 -31.60
CA SER A 412 -48.82 65.01 -31.27
C SER A 412 -49.12 64.82 -29.78
N LYS A 413 -48.54 65.64 -28.89
CA LYS A 413 -48.79 65.59 -27.43
C LYS A 413 -49.87 66.55 -26.94
N ALA A 414 -50.36 67.48 -27.75
CA ALA A 414 -51.27 68.55 -27.31
C ALA A 414 -52.76 68.34 -27.64
N GLU A 415 -53.16 67.24 -28.31
CA GLU A 415 -54.53 67.07 -28.83
C GLU A 415 -55.45 66.10 -28.05
N VAL A 416 -55.15 65.79 -26.78
CA VAL A 416 -56.07 65.05 -25.88
C VAL A 416 -56.19 65.76 -24.50
N LEU A 417 -57.23 66.60 -24.41
CA LEU A 417 -58.03 67.22 -23.31
C LEU A 417 -58.09 66.50 -21.92
N PRO A 418 -58.76 67.02 -20.83
CA PRO A 418 -59.52 68.29 -20.60
C PRO A 418 -59.33 68.98 -19.20
N GLU A 419 -60.00 70.14 -19.04
CA GLU A 419 -60.74 70.72 -17.87
C GLU A 419 -60.20 70.83 -16.41
N GLU A 420 -60.62 71.97 -15.81
CA GLU A 420 -60.88 72.32 -14.40
C GLU A 420 -59.75 72.75 -13.42
N ASP A 421 -59.84 74.04 -13.07
CA ASP A 421 -59.90 74.67 -11.74
C ASP A 421 -58.84 74.47 -10.61
N SER A 422 -58.58 75.63 -10.00
CA SER A 422 -58.21 75.92 -8.60
C SER A 422 -56.73 76.23 -8.24
N ARG A 423 -56.55 77.47 -7.75
CA ARG A 423 -55.45 78.04 -6.94
C ARG A 423 -55.26 77.23 -5.61
N PRO A 424 -54.25 77.46 -4.72
CA PRO A 424 -53.43 78.67 -4.54
C PRO A 424 -51.95 78.49 -4.08
N GLU A 425 -51.29 79.65 -3.97
CA GLU A 425 -50.27 80.07 -3.00
C GLU A 425 -49.47 79.05 -2.16
N GLY A 426 -48.16 79.31 -2.07
CA GLY A 426 -47.28 78.69 -1.07
C GLY A 426 -45.89 79.30 -1.05
N ASN A 427 -45.74 80.38 -0.28
CA ASN A 427 -44.45 80.82 0.27
C ASN A 427 -43.82 79.69 1.11
N SER A 428 -42.50 79.52 1.01
CA SER A 428 -41.54 79.34 2.13
C SER A 428 -40.13 79.20 1.58
#